data_AF-A0A4Q2J450-F1
#
_entry.id   AF-A0A4Q2J450-F1
#
_cell.length_a   1.000
_cell.length_b   1.000
_cell.length_c   1.000
_cell.angle_alpha   90.00
_cell.angle_beta   90.00
_cell.angle_gamma   90.00
#
_symmetry.space_group_name_H-M   'P 1'
#
loop_
_entity.id
_entity.type
_entity.pdbx_description
1 polymer ?
#
loop_
_entity_poly.entity_id
_entity_poly.type
_entity_poly.pdbx_seq_one_letter_code
_entity_poly.pdbx_strand_id
1 'polypeptide(L)'
;ARTLESWLASAGPLAALAGLGASDRIAVTGPLGASMHLYAALHALWIGATVTDDLASATALHATPTRLARLLSTDAALPTTAIVAGAGLPARLREQAAARGIRLVEYYGAAELSFVLAARHEHDGGVNAGMQPFEGVEVDVRPADAGLELWARSPYLALDVVGGRLRRDADGFATVGDLAERTPSGGIRVLGRGDSAIITAGATVLAEDVEARLVALPGVRDAAVVGEPHDLLGERIAAVVELEPGTRL
;
A
#
# COMPACT_ATOMS: atom_id res chain seq x y z
N ALA A 1 -5.20 -5.89 -19.69
CA ALA A 1 -4.76 -4.71 -20.47
C ALA A 1 -5.28 -3.42 -19.83
N ARG A 2 -4.64 -2.26 -20.05
CA ARG A 2 -5.09 -0.95 -19.54
C ARG A 2 -5.13 0.07 -20.70
N THR A 3 -5.97 1.09 -20.60
CA THR A 3 -5.97 2.21 -21.56
C THR A 3 -5.01 3.29 -21.09
N LEU A 4 -4.56 4.16 -22.01
CA LEU A 4 -3.77 5.34 -21.63
C LEU A 4 -4.54 6.23 -20.65
N GLU A 5 -5.84 6.42 -20.90
CA GLU A 5 -6.72 7.21 -20.05
C GLU A 5 -6.77 6.68 -18.62
N SER A 6 -6.92 5.35 -18.42
CA SER A 6 -6.97 4.78 -17.06
C SER A 6 -5.63 4.81 -16.32
N TRP A 7 -4.53 5.08 -17.02
CA TRP A 7 -3.24 5.39 -16.40
C TRP A 7 -3.11 6.86 -16.02
N LEU A 8 -3.47 7.76 -16.93
CA LEU A 8 -3.23 9.19 -16.75
C LEU A 8 -4.30 9.88 -15.90
N ALA A 9 -5.50 9.31 -15.78
CA ALA A 9 -6.58 9.92 -15.01
C ALA A 9 -6.21 10.16 -13.53
N SER A 10 -5.34 9.33 -12.94
CA SER A 10 -4.89 9.51 -11.55
C SER A 10 -3.70 10.47 -11.39
N ALA A 11 -3.11 10.96 -12.49
CA ALA A 11 -1.90 11.78 -12.45
C ALA A 11 -2.15 13.14 -11.77
N GLY A 12 -3.19 13.86 -12.20
CA GLY A 12 -3.61 15.13 -11.59
C GLY A 12 -3.96 14.99 -10.10
N PRO A 13 -4.86 14.06 -9.72
CA PRO A 13 -5.19 13.82 -8.33
C PRO A 13 -4.00 13.45 -7.44
N LEU A 14 -3.08 12.61 -7.92
CA LEU A 14 -1.89 12.27 -7.13
C LEU A 14 -0.97 13.48 -6.96
N ALA A 15 -0.75 14.26 -8.02
CA ALA A 15 0.04 15.48 -7.96
C ALA A 15 -0.53 16.46 -6.94
N ALA A 16 -1.85 16.65 -6.94
CA ALA A 16 -2.53 17.50 -5.95
C ALA A 16 -2.37 16.97 -4.52
N LEU A 17 -2.60 15.67 -4.31
CA LEU A 17 -2.50 15.03 -2.99
C LEU A 17 -1.07 15.13 -2.41
N ALA A 18 -0.06 14.87 -3.25
CA ALA A 18 1.35 14.88 -2.85
C ALA A 18 1.98 16.27 -2.88
N GLY A 19 1.33 17.26 -3.50
CA GLY A 19 1.87 18.60 -3.70
C GLY A 19 3.05 18.63 -4.67
N LEU A 20 2.94 17.92 -5.78
CA LEU A 20 3.97 17.79 -6.82
C LEU A 20 3.65 18.66 -8.05
N GLY A 21 4.69 19.12 -8.74
CA GLY A 21 4.58 19.89 -9.98
C GLY A 21 5.84 19.83 -10.85
N ALA A 22 5.88 20.64 -11.92
CA ALA A 22 6.91 20.57 -12.95
C ALA A 22 8.35 20.87 -12.46
N SER A 23 8.53 21.54 -11.32
CA SER A 23 9.85 21.78 -10.73
C SER A 23 10.42 20.58 -9.97
N ASP A 24 9.62 19.55 -9.73
CA ASP A 24 10.04 18.41 -8.94
C ASP A 24 10.99 17.47 -9.69
N ARG A 25 11.79 16.76 -8.88
CA ARG A 25 12.70 15.69 -9.32
C ARG A 25 12.26 14.42 -8.60
N ILE A 26 11.60 13.52 -9.31
CA ILE A 26 10.95 12.34 -8.73
C ILE A 26 11.88 11.14 -8.87
N ALA A 27 12.33 10.63 -7.73
CA ALA A 27 13.16 9.44 -7.64
C ALA A 27 12.33 8.16 -7.86
N VAL A 28 12.74 7.35 -8.84
CA VAL A 28 12.21 6.00 -9.06
C VAL A 28 13.13 5.01 -8.35
N THR A 29 12.65 4.41 -7.26
CA THR A 29 13.52 3.65 -6.35
C THR A 29 13.56 2.14 -6.59
N GLY A 30 12.98 1.67 -7.70
CA GLY A 30 12.90 0.26 -8.06
C GLY A 30 12.66 0.04 -9.57
N PRO A 31 12.48 -1.23 -10.00
CA PRO A 31 12.45 -1.58 -11.41
C PRO A 31 11.17 -1.11 -12.10
N LEU A 32 11.31 -0.60 -13.34
CA LEU A 32 10.18 -0.16 -14.18
C LEU A 32 9.25 -1.29 -14.63
N GLY A 33 9.59 -2.56 -14.39
CA GLY A 33 8.68 -3.69 -14.58
C GLY A 33 7.55 -3.74 -13.55
N ALA A 34 7.72 -3.08 -12.39
CA ALA A 34 6.66 -2.98 -11.38
C ALA A 34 5.77 -1.76 -11.66
N SER A 35 4.45 -1.95 -11.63
CA SER A 35 3.46 -0.94 -11.99
C SER A 35 3.64 0.39 -11.24
N MET A 36 3.99 0.36 -9.95
CA MET A 36 4.25 1.56 -9.14
C MET A 36 5.41 2.40 -9.69
N HIS A 37 6.54 1.77 -10.00
CA HIS A 37 7.74 2.49 -10.44
C HIS A 37 7.58 3.00 -11.88
N LEU A 38 6.91 2.20 -12.74
CA LEU A 38 6.51 2.67 -14.06
C LEU A 38 5.57 3.87 -13.96
N TYR A 39 4.57 3.80 -13.07
CA TYR A 39 3.66 4.90 -12.81
C TYR A 39 4.41 6.14 -12.33
N ALA A 40 5.35 6.01 -11.39
CA ALA A 40 6.15 7.11 -10.88
C ALA A 40 6.89 7.86 -12.00
N ALA A 41 7.51 7.12 -12.93
CA ALA A 41 8.18 7.70 -14.09
C ALA A 41 7.18 8.42 -15.02
N LEU A 42 6.07 7.77 -15.38
CA LEU A 42 5.04 8.35 -16.26
C LEU A 42 4.38 9.58 -15.63
N HIS A 43 4.08 9.53 -14.33
CA HIS A 43 3.50 10.62 -13.57
C HIS A 43 4.42 11.85 -13.58
N ALA A 44 5.71 11.66 -13.31
CA ALA A 44 6.69 12.74 -13.36
C ALA A 44 6.72 13.40 -14.75
N LEU A 45 6.80 12.59 -15.81
CA LEU A 45 6.81 13.11 -17.19
C LEU A 45 5.51 13.84 -17.54
N TRP A 46 4.36 13.33 -17.08
CA TRP A 46 3.05 13.94 -17.35
C TRP A 46 2.89 15.30 -16.66
N ILE A 47 3.35 15.47 -15.42
CA ILE A 47 3.32 16.77 -14.71
C ILE A 47 4.43 17.73 -15.16
N GLY A 48 5.31 17.32 -16.07
CA GLY A 48 6.47 18.10 -16.53
C GLY A 48 7.66 18.10 -15.56
N ALA A 49 7.67 17.20 -14.58
CA ALA A 49 8.77 16.99 -13.64
C ALA A 49 9.91 16.16 -14.25
N THR A 50 11.03 16.09 -13.54
CA THR A 50 12.18 15.26 -13.93
C THR A 50 12.11 13.88 -13.27
N VAL A 51 12.30 12.81 -14.05
CA VAL A 51 12.56 11.46 -13.51
C VAL A 51 14.04 11.32 -13.18
N THR A 52 14.37 10.78 -12.01
CA THR A 52 15.77 10.54 -11.60
C THR A 52 15.90 9.25 -10.80
N ASP A 53 17.11 8.70 -10.73
CA ASP A 53 17.52 7.64 -9.79
C ASP A 53 18.46 8.18 -8.69
N ASP A 54 18.94 9.42 -8.84
CA ASP A 54 19.70 10.14 -7.83
C ASP A 54 18.78 10.68 -6.72
N LEU A 55 18.84 10.04 -5.55
CA LEU A 55 18.11 10.44 -4.34
C LEU A 55 18.61 11.76 -3.74
N ALA A 56 19.87 12.13 -3.95
CA ALA A 56 20.44 13.32 -3.33
C ALA A 56 19.91 14.62 -3.96
N SER A 57 19.57 14.59 -5.25
CA SER A 57 18.95 15.72 -5.96
C SER A 57 17.43 15.61 -6.09
N ALA A 58 16.80 14.54 -5.60
CA ALA A 58 15.37 14.34 -5.72
C ALA A 58 14.56 15.15 -4.68
N THR A 59 13.39 15.65 -5.07
CA THR A 59 12.45 16.36 -4.20
C THR A 59 11.32 15.46 -3.71
N ALA A 60 11.01 14.40 -4.46
CA ALA A 60 10.09 13.35 -4.06
C ALA A 60 10.61 11.96 -4.46
N LEU A 61 10.07 10.91 -3.82
CA LEU A 61 10.35 9.52 -4.19
C LEU A 61 9.10 8.66 -4.17
N HIS A 62 9.05 7.64 -5.02
CA HIS A 62 8.12 6.51 -4.90
C HIS A 62 8.85 5.30 -4.35
N ALA A 63 8.31 4.64 -3.32
CA ALA A 63 8.91 3.47 -2.70
C ALA A 63 7.88 2.50 -2.11
N THR A 64 8.28 1.23 -1.94
CA THR A 64 7.57 0.31 -1.04
C THR A 64 7.93 0.60 0.42
N PRO A 65 7.13 0.16 1.41
CA PRO A 65 7.51 0.27 2.83
C PRO A 65 8.89 -0.31 3.13
N THR A 66 9.22 -1.48 2.58
CA THR A 66 10.55 -2.11 2.74
C THR A 66 11.67 -1.22 2.17
N ARG A 67 11.47 -0.61 1.01
CA ARG A 67 12.47 0.29 0.40
C ARG A 67 12.62 1.56 1.22
N LEU A 68 11.53 2.15 1.70
CA LEU A 68 11.57 3.31 2.57
C LEU A 68 12.30 3.00 3.89
N ALA A 69 12.04 1.85 4.53
CA ALA A 69 12.74 1.43 5.75
C ALA A 69 14.26 1.37 5.56
N ARG A 70 14.72 0.80 4.44
CA ARG A 70 16.15 0.74 4.09
C ARG A 70 16.77 2.11 3.83
N LEU A 71 15.99 3.08 3.35
CA LEU A 71 16.46 4.45 3.14
C LEU A 71 16.58 5.19 4.48
N LEU A 72 15.56 5.04 5.34
CA LEU A 72 15.52 5.67 6.67
C LEU A 72 16.54 5.09 7.65
N SER A 73 17.02 3.86 7.42
CA SER A 73 18.10 3.27 8.21
C SER A 73 19.49 3.87 7.90
N THR A 74 19.57 4.87 7.03
CA THR A 74 20.82 5.54 6.65
C THR A 74 20.78 7.04 6.97
N ASP A 75 21.95 7.63 7.18
CA ASP A 75 22.10 9.09 7.38
C ASP A 75 22.08 9.88 6.06
N ALA A 76 21.87 9.22 4.92
CA ALA A 76 21.81 9.89 3.63
C ALA A 76 20.66 10.91 3.59
N ALA A 77 20.87 12.07 2.97
CA ALA A 77 19.79 13.01 2.70
C ALA A 77 18.71 12.33 1.84
N LEU A 78 17.44 12.52 2.22
CA LEU A 78 16.30 11.95 1.50
C LEU A 78 15.36 13.06 1.02
N PRO A 79 14.60 12.82 -0.06
CA PRO A 79 13.55 13.72 -0.51
C PRO A 79 12.53 14.05 0.58
N THR A 80 11.99 15.27 0.56
CA THR A 80 11.05 15.76 1.58
C THR A 80 9.64 15.19 1.43
N THR A 81 9.36 14.53 0.31
CA THR A 81 8.07 13.88 0.04
C THR A 81 8.29 12.43 -0.36
N ALA A 82 7.56 11.50 0.26
CA ALA A 82 7.58 10.10 -0.10
C ALA A 82 6.17 9.60 -0.39
N ILE A 83 5.98 9.03 -1.57
CA ILE A 83 4.78 8.31 -1.99
C ILE A 83 5.03 6.81 -1.77
N VAL A 84 4.22 6.18 -0.94
CA VAL A 84 4.42 4.81 -0.47
C VAL A 84 3.21 3.94 -0.77
N ALA A 85 3.44 2.76 -1.32
CA ALA A 85 2.39 1.77 -1.57
C ALA A 85 2.96 0.36 -1.72
N GLY A 86 2.11 -0.59 -2.08
CA GLY A 86 2.48 -1.97 -2.42
C GLY A 86 2.54 -2.93 -1.23
N ALA A 87 2.46 -2.42 0.00
CA ALA A 87 2.25 -3.18 1.23
C ALA A 87 1.73 -2.23 2.31
N GLY A 88 1.20 -2.76 3.41
CA GLY A 88 0.77 -1.95 4.56
C GLY A 88 1.94 -1.17 5.17
N LEU A 89 1.72 0.11 5.50
CA LEU A 89 2.74 0.97 6.08
C LEU A 89 2.74 0.92 7.62
N PRO A 90 3.80 0.35 8.27
CA PRO A 90 3.84 0.24 9.72
C PRO A 90 3.91 1.61 10.41
N ALA A 91 3.28 1.74 11.59
CA ALA A 91 3.26 2.98 12.37
C ALA A 91 4.67 3.53 12.66
N ARG A 92 5.59 2.67 13.10
CA ARG A 92 6.99 3.03 13.34
C ARG A 92 7.66 3.67 12.13
N LEU A 93 7.32 3.24 10.91
CA LEU A 93 7.95 3.75 9.69
C LEU A 93 7.42 5.14 9.35
N ARG A 94 6.14 5.40 9.65
CA ARG A 94 5.53 6.74 9.58
C ARG A 94 6.20 7.70 10.56
N GLU A 95 6.41 7.26 11.81
CA GLU A 95 7.09 8.03 12.85
C GLU A 95 8.55 8.34 12.47
N GLN A 96 9.30 7.36 11.94
CA GLN A 96 10.67 7.57 11.48
C GLN A 96 10.76 8.57 10.32
N ALA A 97 9.84 8.50 9.35
CA ALA A 97 9.77 9.46 8.26
C ALA A 97 9.42 10.87 8.76
N ALA A 98 8.44 10.99 9.66
CA ALA A 98 8.06 12.26 10.27
C ALA A 98 9.22 12.88 11.08
N ALA A 99 9.97 12.07 11.83
CA ALA A 99 11.17 12.53 12.56
C ALA A 99 12.27 13.06 11.62
N ARG A 100 12.28 12.60 10.36
CA ARG A 100 13.17 13.07 9.29
C ARG A 100 12.58 14.25 8.50
N GLY A 101 11.41 14.76 8.87
CA GLY A 101 10.72 15.85 8.17
C GLY A 101 10.10 15.45 6.83
N ILE A 102 9.88 14.16 6.59
CA ILE A 102 9.39 13.63 5.32
C ILE A 102 7.86 13.58 5.36
N ARG A 103 7.22 14.29 4.41
CA ARG A 103 5.78 14.18 4.16
C ARG A 103 5.47 12.84 3.51
N LEU A 104 4.58 12.06 4.11
CA LEU A 104 4.18 10.77 3.59
C LEU A 104 2.80 10.82 2.95
N VAL A 105 2.73 10.32 1.72
CA VAL A 105 1.47 9.98 1.04
C VAL A 105 1.46 8.47 0.85
N GLU A 106 0.55 7.80 1.53
CA GLU A 106 0.33 6.37 1.39
C GLU A 106 -0.86 6.14 0.45
N TYR A 107 -0.80 5.14 -0.41
CA TYR A 107 -1.98 4.69 -1.14
C TYR A 107 -2.08 3.17 -1.18
N TYR A 108 -3.32 2.69 -1.20
CA TYR A 108 -3.65 1.32 -1.50
C TYR A 108 -4.21 1.22 -2.92
N GLY A 109 -3.79 0.17 -3.62
CA GLY A 109 -4.16 -0.11 -4.97
C GLY A 109 -3.69 -1.48 -5.44
N ALA A 110 -4.24 -1.93 -6.55
CA ALA A 110 -3.86 -3.18 -7.22
C ALA A 110 -3.52 -2.89 -8.68
N ALA A 111 -2.77 -3.77 -9.36
CA ALA A 111 -2.46 -3.57 -10.78
C ALA A 111 -3.74 -3.46 -11.65
N GLU A 112 -4.79 -4.14 -11.22
CA GLU A 112 -6.11 -4.20 -11.86
C GLU A 112 -7.00 -2.99 -11.51
N LEU A 113 -6.84 -2.41 -10.31
CA LEU A 113 -7.68 -1.32 -9.80
C LEU A 113 -7.01 0.07 -9.89
N SER A 114 -5.69 0.11 -10.04
CA SER A 114 -4.87 1.31 -9.80
C SER A 114 -5.04 1.85 -8.38
N PHE A 115 -5.10 3.17 -8.21
CA PHE A 115 -5.42 3.84 -6.94
C PHE A 115 -6.87 3.55 -6.51
N VAL A 116 -7.02 3.12 -5.25
CA VAL A 116 -8.33 2.89 -4.63
C VAL A 116 -8.49 3.74 -3.37
N LEU A 117 -7.52 3.68 -2.46
CA LEU A 117 -7.52 4.46 -1.23
C LEU A 117 -6.21 5.24 -1.09
N ALA A 118 -6.24 6.35 -0.36
CA ALA A 118 -5.04 7.07 0.03
C ALA A 118 -5.14 7.70 1.42
N ALA A 119 -3.99 7.94 2.03
CA ALA A 119 -3.83 8.67 3.27
C ALA A 119 -2.65 9.63 3.14
N ARG A 120 -2.83 10.84 3.67
CA ARG A 120 -1.73 11.78 3.89
C ARG A 120 -1.40 11.75 5.37
N HIS A 121 -0.13 11.49 5.68
CA HIS A 121 0.36 11.47 7.05
C HIS A 121 1.08 12.79 7.30
N GLU A 122 0.44 13.65 8.08
CA GLU A 122 1.02 14.92 8.55
C GLU A 122 1.72 14.73 9.91
N HIS A 123 2.55 15.69 10.29
CA HIS A 123 3.43 15.60 11.46
C HIS A 123 2.69 15.69 12.81
N ASP A 124 1.38 15.98 12.81
CA ASP A 124 0.66 16.42 14.02
C ASP A 124 0.06 15.29 14.87
N GLY A 125 0.58 14.07 14.79
CA GLY A 125 0.27 13.01 15.76
C GLY A 125 -1.21 12.62 15.86
N GLY A 126 -2.01 12.92 14.82
CA GLY A 126 -3.44 12.65 14.79
C GLY A 126 -3.76 11.15 14.88
N VAL A 127 -4.93 10.83 15.42
CA VAL A 127 -5.48 9.46 15.43
C VAL A 127 -5.53 8.97 13.98
N ASN A 128 -4.95 7.79 13.70
CA ASN A 128 -4.97 7.20 12.36
C ASN A 128 -6.43 7.04 11.91
N ALA A 129 -6.87 7.89 10.98
CA ALA A 129 -8.25 7.91 10.52
C ALA A 129 -8.60 6.73 9.59
N GLY A 130 -7.62 5.90 9.25
CA GLY A 130 -7.70 5.00 8.09
C GLY A 130 -7.49 5.76 6.79
N MET A 131 -7.43 5.01 5.69
CA MET A 131 -7.35 5.60 4.35
C MET A 131 -8.72 6.08 3.88
N GLN A 132 -8.72 7.07 3.00
CA GLN A 132 -9.92 7.58 2.35
C GLN A 132 -9.97 7.10 0.90
N PRO A 133 -11.16 7.03 0.28
CA PRO A 133 -11.26 6.82 -1.16
C PRO A 133 -10.38 7.82 -1.90
N PHE A 134 -9.56 7.31 -2.83
CA PHE A 134 -8.78 8.18 -3.70
C PHE A 134 -9.73 9.01 -4.56
N GLU A 135 -9.33 10.21 -4.97
CA GLU A 135 -10.20 11.10 -5.73
C GLU A 135 -10.73 10.40 -6.99
N GLY A 136 -12.03 10.52 -7.25
CA GLY A 136 -12.71 9.83 -8.36
C GLY A 136 -12.95 8.34 -8.14
N VAL A 137 -12.69 7.80 -6.95
CA VAL A 137 -13.02 6.42 -6.56
C VAL A 137 -14.24 6.40 -5.66
N GLU A 138 -15.23 5.61 -6.04
CA GLU A 138 -16.31 5.17 -5.17
C GLU A 138 -15.95 3.81 -4.59
N VAL A 139 -16.16 3.63 -3.28
CA VAL A 139 -15.85 2.38 -2.60
C VAL A 139 -17.06 1.82 -1.88
N ASP A 140 -17.14 0.50 -1.86
CA ASP A 140 -18.10 -0.25 -1.08
C ASP A 140 -17.39 -1.39 -0.34
N VAL A 141 -17.89 -1.73 0.84
CA VAL A 141 -17.32 -2.76 1.72
C VAL A 141 -18.42 -3.77 1.96
N ARG A 142 -18.33 -4.92 1.27
CA ARG A 142 -19.43 -5.86 1.09
C ARG A 142 -19.15 -7.19 1.79
N PRO A 143 -20.16 -7.91 2.30
CA PRO A 143 -19.96 -9.25 2.86
C PRO A 143 -19.38 -10.24 1.83
N ALA A 144 -18.41 -11.04 2.27
CA ALA A 144 -17.81 -12.17 1.57
C ALA A 144 -17.48 -13.29 2.58
N ASP A 145 -17.09 -14.47 2.09
CA ASP A 145 -16.88 -15.65 2.93
C ASP A 145 -15.79 -15.45 4.00
N ALA A 146 -14.70 -14.76 3.64
CA ALA A 146 -13.56 -14.51 4.53
C ALA A 146 -13.68 -13.22 5.36
N GLY A 147 -14.74 -12.43 5.17
CA GLY A 147 -14.92 -11.14 5.85
C GLY A 147 -15.59 -10.10 4.97
N LEU A 148 -15.28 -8.83 5.22
CA LEU A 148 -15.79 -7.73 4.40
C LEU A 148 -14.80 -7.42 3.28
N GLU A 149 -15.24 -7.50 2.04
CA GLU A 149 -14.43 -7.32 0.85
C GLU A 149 -14.55 -5.89 0.29
N LEU A 150 -13.44 -5.32 -0.13
CA LEU A 150 -13.35 -4.00 -0.74
C LEU A 150 -13.68 -4.05 -2.23
N TRP A 151 -14.66 -3.26 -2.62
CA TRP A 151 -15.08 -3.02 -3.99
C TRP A 151 -14.87 -1.56 -4.34
N ALA A 152 -14.43 -1.30 -5.57
CA ALA A 152 -14.10 0.04 -6.06
C ALA A 152 -14.63 0.26 -7.48
N ARG A 153 -15.28 1.39 -7.70
CA ARG A 153 -15.64 1.90 -9.04
C ARG A 153 -14.85 3.17 -9.30
N SER A 154 -14.14 3.21 -10.42
CA SER A 154 -13.28 4.35 -10.76
C SER A 154 -12.98 4.41 -12.26
N PRO A 155 -12.49 5.56 -12.78
CA PRO A 155 -11.95 5.63 -14.13
C PRO A 155 -10.57 4.96 -14.27
N TYR A 156 -10.01 4.44 -13.17
CA TYR A 156 -8.66 3.88 -13.12
C TYR A 156 -8.60 2.37 -13.33
N LEU A 157 -9.72 1.72 -13.60
CA LEU A 157 -9.74 0.27 -13.75
C LEU A 157 -8.92 -0.17 -14.97
N ALA A 158 -8.32 -1.35 -14.86
CA ALA A 158 -7.84 -2.06 -16.04
C ALA A 158 -9.02 -2.38 -16.99
N LEU A 159 -8.77 -2.92 -18.17
CA LEU A 159 -9.81 -3.49 -19.02
C LEU A 159 -10.11 -4.93 -18.61
N ASP A 160 -9.04 -5.70 -18.37
CA ASP A 160 -9.09 -7.11 -18.02
C ASP A 160 -7.73 -7.58 -17.48
N VAL A 161 -7.67 -8.78 -16.91
CA VAL A 161 -6.47 -9.43 -16.39
C VAL A 161 -6.31 -10.84 -16.97
N VAL A 162 -5.07 -11.21 -17.34
CA VAL A 162 -4.77 -12.58 -17.78
C VAL A 162 -4.40 -13.40 -16.55
N GLY A 163 -5.21 -14.39 -16.21
CA GLY A 163 -4.96 -15.28 -15.06
C GLY A 163 -5.04 -14.60 -13.69
N GLY A 164 -5.66 -13.42 -13.60
CA GLY A 164 -5.85 -12.69 -12.34
C GLY A 164 -7.27 -12.80 -11.78
N ARG A 165 -7.54 -12.04 -10.71
CA ARG A 165 -8.76 -12.16 -9.89
C ARG A 165 -9.71 -10.96 -10.00
N LEU A 166 -9.61 -10.19 -11.08
CA LEU A 166 -10.45 -9.02 -11.28
C LEU A 166 -11.90 -9.44 -11.48
N ARG A 167 -12.75 -9.16 -10.49
CA ARG A 167 -14.21 -9.35 -10.60
C ARG A 167 -14.88 -8.01 -10.77
N ARG A 168 -15.98 -7.98 -11.52
CA ARG A 168 -16.82 -6.79 -11.73
C ARG A 168 -18.28 -7.15 -11.60
N ASP A 169 -19.06 -6.24 -11.03
CA ASP A 169 -20.51 -6.32 -11.04
C ASP A 169 -21.13 -5.52 -12.19
N ALA A 170 -22.46 -5.57 -12.29
CA ALA A 170 -23.22 -4.87 -13.31
C ALA A 170 -23.21 -3.34 -13.14
N ASP A 171 -22.92 -2.84 -11.94
CA ASP A 171 -22.89 -1.41 -11.59
C ASP A 171 -21.51 -0.78 -11.81
N GLY A 172 -20.53 -1.58 -12.25
CA GLY A 172 -19.18 -1.17 -12.59
C GLY A 172 -18.21 -1.15 -11.41
N PHE A 173 -18.61 -1.66 -10.24
CA PHE A 173 -17.65 -1.88 -9.15
C PHE A 173 -16.79 -3.09 -9.46
N ALA A 174 -15.52 -2.99 -9.09
CA ALA A 174 -14.51 -4.01 -9.28
C ALA A 174 -13.81 -4.35 -7.97
N THR A 175 -13.37 -5.60 -7.85
CA THR A 175 -12.61 -6.08 -6.69
C THR A 175 -11.54 -7.05 -7.14
N VAL A 176 -10.52 -7.20 -6.29
CA VAL A 176 -9.47 -8.22 -6.40
C VAL A 176 -9.52 -9.23 -5.25
N GLY A 177 -10.50 -9.14 -4.35
CA GLY A 177 -10.66 -10.04 -3.19
C GLY A 177 -9.98 -9.57 -1.91
N ASP A 178 -9.62 -8.28 -1.80
CA ASP A 178 -8.98 -7.73 -0.60
C ASP A 178 -10.04 -7.41 0.43
N LEU A 179 -9.77 -7.78 1.68
CA LEU A 179 -10.62 -7.52 2.82
C LEU A 179 -10.33 -6.13 3.37
N ALA A 180 -11.37 -5.46 3.83
CA ALA A 180 -11.26 -4.16 4.45
C ALA A 180 -12.36 -3.94 5.49
N GLU A 181 -12.08 -3.08 6.46
CA GLU A 181 -13.07 -2.62 7.44
C GLU A 181 -13.18 -1.10 7.44
N ARG A 182 -14.32 -0.59 7.89
CA ARG A 182 -14.50 0.83 8.18
C ARG A 182 -13.93 1.15 9.55
N THR A 183 -13.10 2.17 9.64
CA THR A 183 -12.58 2.66 10.92
C THR A 183 -13.67 3.44 11.67
N PRO A 184 -13.59 3.55 13.01
CA PRO A 184 -14.54 4.37 13.79
C PRO A 184 -14.56 5.86 13.38
N SER A 185 -13.49 6.34 12.76
CA SER A 185 -13.33 7.69 12.22
C SER A 185 -13.86 7.86 10.79
N GLY A 186 -14.43 6.80 10.20
CA GLY A 186 -15.07 6.84 8.88
C GLY A 186 -14.14 6.57 7.69
N GLY A 187 -12.85 6.30 7.93
CA GLY A 187 -11.95 5.81 6.89
C GLY A 187 -12.02 4.29 6.71
N ILE A 188 -11.06 3.77 5.96
CA ILE A 188 -10.98 2.35 5.59
C ILE A 188 -9.60 1.81 5.94
N ARG A 189 -9.58 0.63 6.56
CA ARG A 189 -8.36 -0.14 6.80
C ARG A 189 -8.40 -1.41 5.96
N VAL A 190 -7.37 -1.60 5.14
CA VAL A 190 -7.19 -2.83 4.36
C VAL A 190 -6.58 -3.90 5.29
N LEU A 191 -7.13 -5.11 5.21
CA LEU A 191 -6.81 -6.24 6.08
C LEU A 191 -6.06 -7.36 5.33
N GLY A 192 -5.83 -7.16 4.04
CA GLY A 192 -5.11 -8.09 3.18
C GLY A 192 -6.00 -8.94 2.29
N ARG A 193 -5.40 -9.98 1.71
CA ARG A 193 -6.09 -10.86 0.75
C ARG A 193 -7.02 -11.85 1.46
N GLY A 194 -8.27 -11.96 1.02
CA GLY A 194 -9.22 -12.92 1.59
C GLY A 194 -8.87 -14.39 1.34
N ASP A 195 -8.11 -14.69 0.29
CA ASP A 195 -7.62 -16.04 -0.01
C ASP A 195 -6.28 -16.39 0.65
N SER A 196 -5.63 -15.40 1.29
CA SER A 196 -4.52 -15.62 2.22
C SER A 196 -5.01 -15.79 3.67
N ALA A 197 -6.32 -15.84 3.89
CA ALA A 197 -6.88 -16.12 5.21
C ALA A 197 -6.60 -17.57 5.60
N ILE A 198 -6.04 -17.75 6.80
CA ILE A 198 -5.69 -19.05 7.36
C ILE A 198 -6.91 -19.57 8.11
N ILE A 199 -7.38 -20.78 7.76
CA ILE A 199 -8.49 -21.43 8.46
C ILE A 199 -7.93 -22.44 9.45
N THR A 200 -7.93 -22.07 10.74
CA THR A 200 -7.42 -22.92 11.83
C THR A 200 -8.53 -23.24 12.82
N ALA A 201 -8.82 -24.52 13.03
CA ALA A 201 -9.86 -25.00 13.97
C ALA A 201 -11.24 -24.34 13.76
N GLY A 202 -11.60 -24.01 12.52
CA GLY A 202 -12.87 -23.35 12.18
C GLY A 202 -12.89 -21.84 12.41
N ALA A 203 -11.75 -21.23 12.77
CA ALA A 203 -11.58 -19.78 12.85
C ALA A 203 -10.82 -19.25 11.62
N THR A 204 -11.29 -18.12 11.08
CA THR A 204 -10.61 -17.38 10.01
C THR A 204 -9.63 -16.40 10.62
N VAL A 205 -8.35 -16.53 10.28
CA VAL A 205 -7.26 -15.67 10.75
C VAL A 205 -6.61 -14.99 9.55
N LEU A 206 -6.56 -13.66 9.57
CA LEU A 206 -5.90 -12.89 8.51
C LEU A 206 -4.40 -12.80 8.82
N ALA A 207 -3.58 -13.32 7.91
CA ALA A 207 -2.13 -13.32 8.05
C ALA A 207 -1.57 -11.92 8.32
N GLU A 208 -2.00 -10.93 7.54
CA GLU A 208 -1.55 -9.54 7.66
C GLU A 208 -1.91 -8.89 9.02
N ASP A 209 -3.06 -9.24 9.61
CA ASP A 209 -3.40 -8.78 10.96
C ASP A 209 -2.43 -9.35 12.00
N VAL A 210 -2.02 -10.61 11.87
CA VAL A 210 -1.03 -11.24 12.76
C VAL A 210 0.36 -10.64 12.53
N GLU A 211 0.78 -10.45 11.28
CA GLU A 211 2.04 -9.81 10.90
C GLU A 211 2.15 -8.41 11.49
N ALA A 212 1.10 -7.58 11.36
CA ALA A 212 1.07 -6.24 11.91
C ALA A 212 1.23 -6.23 13.44
N ARG A 213 0.69 -7.23 14.15
CA ARG A 213 0.86 -7.39 15.60
C ARG A 213 2.27 -7.84 15.96
N LEU A 214 2.87 -8.76 15.19
CA LEU A 214 4.24 -9.23 15.39
C LEU A 214 5.26 -8.10 15.17
N VAL A 215 5.10 -7.32 14.09
CA VAL A 215 5.96 -6.17 13.76
C VAL A 215 5.90 -5.05 14.81
N ALA A 216 4.82 -4.99 15.60
CA ALA A 216 4.68 -4.06 16.71
C ALA A 216 5.44 -4.49 17.98
N LEU A 217 5.94 -5.73 18.06
CA LEU A 217 6.69 -6.21 19.22
C LEU A 217 8.13 -5.64 19.25
N PRO A 218 8.68 -5.33 20.45
CA PRO A 218 10.06 -4.88 20.56
C PRO A 218 11.06 -5.88 19.97
N GLY A 219 11.94 -5.39 19.09
CA GLY A 219 13.00 -6.20 18.49
C GLY A 219 12.59 -7.05 17.29
N VAL A 220 11.32 -7.00 16.86
CA VAL A 220 10.88 -7.61 15.58
C VAL A 220 11.03 -6.57 14.47
N ARG A 221 11.93 -6.84 13.53
CA ARG A 221 12.10 -6.04 12.31
C ARG A 221 11.00 -6.34 11.31
N ASP A 222 10.70 -7.58 10.99
CA ASP A 222 9.66 -7.91 10.00
C ASP A 222 9.01 -9.25 10.33
N ALA A 223 7.85 -9.54 9.74
CA ALA A 223 7.17 -10.81 9.95
C ALA A 223 6.39 -11.25 8.70
N ALA A 224 6.38 -12.56 8.46
CA ALA A 224 5.53 -13.21 7.47
C ALA A 224 4.77 -14.35 8.15
N VAL A 225 3.46 -14.42 7.94
CA VAL A 225 2.58 -15.42 8.55
C VAL A 225 1.93 -16.25 7.47
N VAL A 226 1.98 -17.58 7.62
CA VAL A 226 1.43 -18.54 6.67
C VAL A 226 0.64 -19.63 7.38
N GLY A 227 -0.35 -20.18 6.68
CA GLY A 227 -1.00 -21.42 7.06
C GLY A 227 -0.14 -22.61 6.64
N GLU A 228 0.13 -23.52 7.58
CA GLU A 228 0.74 -24.81 7.28
C GLU A 228 -0.29 -25.92 7.48
N PRO A 229 -0.40 -26.90 6.56
CA PRO A 229 -1.33 -28.02 6.72
C PRO A 229 -1.18 -28.72 8.08
N HIS A 230 -2.30 -29.01 8.73
CA HIS A 230 -2.33 -29.65 10.04
C HIS A 230 -3.53 -30.59 10.19
N ASP A 231 -3.26 -31.85 10.52
CA ASP A 231 -4.23 -32.95 10.50
C ASP A 231 -5.51 -32.71 11.34
N LEU A 232 -5.40 -31.97 12.45
CA LEU A 232 -6.54 -31.68 13.33
C LEU A 232 -7.16 -30.30 13.14
N LEU A 233 -6.38 -29.33 12.66
CA LEU A 233 -6.78 -27.91 12.64
C LEU A 233 -7.19 -27.45 11.24
N GLY A 234 -6.96 -28.27 10.21
CA GLY A 234 -6.94 -27.83 8.82
C GLY A 234 -5.60 -27.19 8.52
N GLU A 235 -5.37 -26.01 9.11
CA GLU A 235 -4.09 -25.31 9.08
C GLU A 235 -3.64 -24.95 10.51
N ARG A 236 -2.32 -24.95 10.74
CA ARG A 236 -1.68 -24.29 11.88
C ARG A 236 -1.06 -22.98 11.40
N ILE A 237 -1.05 -21.98 12.27
CA ILE A 237 -0.39 -20.70 11.98
C ILE A 237 1.12 -20.85 12.20
N ALA A 238 1.91 -20.57 11.18
CA ALA A 238 3.36 -20.46 11.26
C ALA A 238 3.79 -19.01 10.99
N ALA A 239 4.72 -18.50 11.80
CA ALA A 239 5.26 -17.14 11.65
C ALA A 239 6.77 -17.21 11.48
N VAL A 240 7.28 -16.56 10.43
CA VAL A 240 8.70 -16.30 10.24
C VAL A 240 8.94 -14.84 10.63
N VAL A 241 9.84 -14.60 11.57
CA VAL A 241 10.15 -13.26 12.06
C VAL A 241 11.60 -12.89 11.76
N GLU A 242 11.81 -11.68 11.26
CA GLU A 242 13.12 -11.06 11.16
C GLU A 242 13.34 -10.20 12.42
N LEU A 243 14.45 -10.40 13.12
CA LEU A 243 14.77 -9.67 14.34
C LEU A 243 15.73 -8.50 14.08
N GLU A 244 15.71 -7.52 14.98
CA GLU A 244 16.74 -6.49 15.03
C GLU A 244 18.13 -7.09 15.32
N PRO A 245 19.23 -6.46 14.85
CA PRO A 245 20.55 -7.04 15.01
C PRO A 245 20.88 -7.12 16.50
N GLY A 246 21.26 -8.31 16.97
CA GLY A 246 21.56 -8.54 18.38
C GLY A 246 20.37 -8.96 19.25
N THR A 247 19.15 -9.00 18.70
CA THR A 247 17.97 -9.54 19.41
C THR A 247 17.86 -11.06 19.24
N ARG A 248 17.32 -11.75 20.26
CA ARG A 248 16.99 -13.19 20.24
C ARG A 248 15.56 -13.39 20.75
N LEU A 249 14.89 -14.40 20.21
CA LEU A 249 13.61 -14.91 20.71
C LEU A 249 13.80 -15.76 21.97
#